data_AF-R9LHD6-F1
#
_entry.id   AF-R9LHD6-F1
#
_cell.length_a   1.000
_cell.length_b   1.000
_cell.length_c   1.000
_cell.angle_alpha   90.00
_cell.angle_beta   90.00
_cell.angle_gamma   90.00
#
_symmetry.space_group_name_H-M   'P 1'
#
loop_
_entity.id
_entity.type
_entity.pdbx_description
1 polymer ?
#
loop_
_entity_poly.entity_id
_entity_poly.type
_entity_poly.pdbx_seq_one_letter_code
_entity_poly.pdbx_strand_id
1 'polypeptide(L)'
;MSKRIIAIDERPPAGLFLPLSLQHMFAMFGASVLVPILFGINSSIVLFMNGFGTLLFIVITKGRAPAYLGSSFAFIAPTLYLLQNHPDGFRAAQGGYVAVGFAGCIIAFIIYKCGTNWIDIVLPPAAMGPVVALIGLELSGTAASNAGLVGVEQIDPRALAVFLVTLGFAVFGQVLFRGFLGVIPILIAIIAGYLSCFLTGLVSISAVAQTVAGAPLFMLPDFHTPVFDGGAIMVMLPVLLVILSEHIGHQVVTSQIVDRNLIKDPGLHRSIFGDNFSTMVSGCLGSVPTTTYGENIGVMAVTGVYSVWVIGGAAVCSILLSFIGPIAALINTIPGAVIGGISFLLYGMIGTSGLRILVDQRVDYGKSRNLAMTSVIFVTGLSGIAIHVGNIQITGMALACVVGMLMGLVFFALDKAKLTNDRD
;
A
#
# COMPACT_ATOMS: atom_id res chain seq x y z
N MET A 1 -8.42 27.70 -19.18
CA MET A 1 -8.61 26.57 -20.09
C MET A 1 -9.13 25.40 -19.28
N SER A 2 -10.31 24.84 -19.62
CA SER A 2 -10.80 23.65 -18.92
C SER A 2 -9.80 22.51 -19.13
N LYS A 3 -9.42 21.84 -18.05
CA LYS A 3 -8.50 20.70 -18.10
C LYS A 3 -9.23 19.57 -18.84
N ARG A 4 -8.74 19.17 -20.02
CA ARG A 4 -9.33 18.07 -20.78
C ARG A 4 -9.23 16.79 -19.95
N ILE A 5 -10.38 16.20 -19.63
CA ILE A 5 -10.45 14.89 -18.99
C ILE A 5 -10.15 13.83 -20.05
N ILE A 6 -9.24 12.90 -19.74
CA ILE A 6 -8.95 11.74 -20.58
C ILE A 6 -9.66 10.54 -19.95
N ALA A 7 -10.66 10.00 -20.64
CA ALA A 7 -11.50 8.93 -20.11
C ALA A 7 -10.75 7.59 -19.96
N ILE A 8 -11.34 6.65 -19.22
CA ILE A 8 -10.77 5.32 -18.93
C ILE A 8 -10.34 4.57 -20.19
N ASP A 9 -11.24 4.53 -21.16
CA ASP A 9 -11.11 3.80 -22.42
C ASP A 9 -10.37 4.60 -23.53
N GLU A 10 -10.09 5.88 -23.29
CA GLU A 10 -9.45 6.77 -24.26
C GLU A 10 -7.94 6.49 -24.36
N ARG A 11 -7.43 6.39 -25.59
CA ARG A 11 -5.98 6.41 -25.84
C ARG A 11 -5.51 7.86 -25.92
N PRO A 12 -4.54 8.28 -25.10
CA PRO A 12 -4.03 9.65 -25.19
C PRO A 12 -3.32 9.85 -26.54
N PRO A 13 -3.21 11.09 -27.02
CA PRO A 13 -2.39 11.42 -28.20
C PRO A 13 -0.96 10.88 -28.04
N ALA A 14 -0.37 10.38 -29.14
CA ALA A 14 0.94 9.70 -29.10
C ALA A 14 2.05 10.51 -28.40
N GLY A 15 2.06 11.84 -28.59
CA GLY A 15 3.04 12.73 -27.94
C GLY A 15 2.83 12.93 -26.43
N LEU A 16 1.63 12.65 -25.91
CA LEU A 16 1.31 12.75 -24.48
C LEU A 16 1.33 11.41 -23.75
N PHE A 17 1.28 10.29 -24.49
CA PHE A 17 1.27 8.95 -23.91
C PHE A 17 2.46 8.71 -22.97
N LEU A 18 3.69 8.85 -23.47
CA LEU A 18 4.89 8.57 -22.70
C LEU A 18 5.07 9.52 -21.49
N PRO A 19 4.91 10.86 -21.62
CA PRO A 19 4.99 11.76 -20.48
C PRO A 19 3.97 11.43 -19.37
N LEU A 20 2.73 11.13 -19.74
CA LEU A 20 1.69 10.77 -18.76
C LEU A 20 1.99 9.43 -18.09
N SER A 21 2.47 8.44 -18.85
CA SER A 21 2.86 7.14 -18.29
C SER A 21 4.03 7.27 -17.31
N LEU A 22 5.06 8.05 -17.67
CA LEU A 22 6.17 8.33 -16.75
C LEU A 22 5.71 9.10 -15.51
N GLN A 23 4.76 10.03 -15.67
CA GLN A 23 4.19 10.77 -14.55
C GLN A 23 3.49 9.84 -13.55
N HIS A 24 2.62 8.94 -14.02
CA HIS A 24 1.98 7.94 -13.17
C HIS A 24 3.02 7.02 -12.52
N MET A 25 4.02 6.58 -13.30
CA MET A 25 5.07 5.71 -12.80
C MET A 25 5.87 6.35 -11.66
N PHE A 26 6.30 7.59 -11.82
CA PHE A 26 7.09 8.30 -10.82
C PHE A 26 6.29 8.69 -9.57
N ALA A 27 4.98 8.86 -9.69
CA ALA A 27 4.12 9.18 -8.55
C ALA A 27 4.08 8.05 -7.51
N MET A 28 4.02 6.80 -7.96
CA MET A 28 3.98 5.62 -7.07
C MET A 28 5.38 5.08 -6.71
N PHE A 29 6.42 5.52 -7.42
CA PHE A 29 7.76 4.97 -7.33
C PHE A 29 8.29 5.02 -5.90
N GLY A 30 8.14 6.17 -5.23
CA GLY A 30 8.64 6.37 -3.87
C GLY A 30 8.05 5.38 -2.85
N ALA A 31 6.73 5.18 -2.87
CA ALA A 31 6.07 4.20 -2.00
C ALA A 31 6.39 2.75 -2.41
N SER A 32 6.52 2.47 -3.72
CA SER A 32 6.83 1.12 -4.22
C SER A 32 8.22 0.64 -3.82
N VAL A 33 9.23 1.53 -3.83
CA VAL A 33 10.61 1.18 -3.46
C VAL A 33 10.84 1.16 -1.95
N LEU A 34 9.94 1.76 -1.16
CA LEU A 34 10.06 1.77 0.30
C LEU A 34 10.04 0.34 0.89
N VAL A 35 9.03 -0.46 0.52
CA VAL A 35 8.83 -1.81 1.06
C VAL A 35 10.04 -2.74 0.85
N PRO A 36 10.61 -2.88 -0.37
CA PRO A 36 11.77 -3.73 -0.56
C PRO A 36 13.00 -3.26 0.24
N ILE A 37 13.18 -1.95 0.41
CA ILE A 37 14.27 -1.42 1.24
C ILE A 37 14.10 -1.85 2.70
N LEU A 38 12.88 -1.78 3.24
CA LEU A 38 12.59 -2.22 4.62
C LEU A 38 12.83 -3.72 4.83
N PHE A 39 12.63 -4.53 3.80
CA PHE A 39 12.86 -5.97 3.86
C PHE A 39 14.29 -6.38 3.50
N GLY A 40 15.11 -5.44 3.03
CA GLY A 40 16.48 -5.73 2.58
C GLY A 40 16.54 -6.54 1.28
N ILE A 41 15.51 -6.46 0.44
CA ILE A 41 15.45 -7.15 -0.86
C ILE A 41 15.68 -6.19 -2.03
N ASN A 42 16.01 -6.73 -3.19
CA ASN A 42 16.25 -5.93 -4.38
C ASN A 42 14.95 -5.25 -4.88
N SER A 43 14.94 -3.92 -5.02
CA SER A 43 13.75 -3.20 -5.52
C SER A 43 13.39 -3.55 -6.97
N SER A 44 14.30 -4.15 -7.74
CA SER A 44 14.06 -4.57 -9.13
C SER A 44 12.91 -5.58 -9.24
N ILE A 45 12.87 -6.60 -8.38
CA ILE A 45 11.80 -7.62 -8.45
C ILE A 45 10.43 -7.02 -8.12
N VAL A 46 10.41 -6.05 -7.20
CA VAL A 46 9.21 -5.30 -6.86
C VAL A 46 8.74 -4.40 -7.99
N LEU A 47 9.64 -3.64 -8.63
CA LEU A 47 9.29 -2.81 -9.80
C LEU A 47 8.79 -3.65 -10.98
N PHE A 48 9.42 -4.82 -11.20
CA PHE A 48 8.98 -5.78 -12.22
C PHE A 48 7.57 -6.28 -11.92
N MET A 49 7.33 -6.78 -10.71
CA MET A 49 6.05 -7.38 -10.34
C MET A 49 4.92 -6.36 -10.16
N ASN A 50 5.21 -5.13 -9.76
CA ASN A 50 4.22 -4.05 -9.72
C ASN A 50 3.74 -3.71 -11.14
N GLY A 51 4.67 -3.64 -12.11
CA GLY A 51 4.31 -3.45 -13.52
C GLY A 51 3.58 -4.65 -14.10
N PHE A 52 4.10 -5.87 -13.92
CA PHE A 52 3.47 -7.10 -14.41
C PHE A 52 2.06 -7.28 -13.80
N GLY A 53 1.93 -7.11 -12.49
CA GLY A 53 0.68 -7.17 -11.74
C GLY A 53 -0.32 -6.13 -12.22
N THR A 54 0.13 -4.91 -12.53
CA THR A 54 -0.73 -3.87 -13.11
C THR A 54 -1.26 -4.27 -14.49
N LEU A 55 -0.42 -4.82 -15.36
CA LEU A 55 -0.87 -5.32 -16.67
C LEU A 55 -1.87 -6.49 -16.52
N LEU A 56 -1.59 -7.40 -15.60
CA LEU A 56 -2.47 -8.52 -15.25
C LEU A 56 -3.83 -8.02 -14.74
N PHE A 57 -3.82 -7.02 -13.86
CA PHE A 57 -5.02 -6.36 -13.34
C PHE A 57 -5.85 -5.71 -14.46
N ILE A 58 -5.20 -4.98 -15.37
CA ILE A 58 -5.85 -4.37 -16.53
C ILE A 58 -6.54 -5.44 -17.39
N VAL A 59 -5.86 -6.56 -17.65
CA VAL A 59 -6.44 -7.67 -18.43
C VAL A 59 -7.65 -8.27 -17.72
N ILE A 60 -7.54 -8.58 -16.43
CA ILE A 60 -8.61 -9.20 -15.63
C ILE A 60 -9.84 -8.28 -15.54
N THR A 61 -9.62 -6.98 -15.38
CA THR A 61 -10.66 -5.94 -15.32
C THR A 61 -11.13 -5.47 -16.70
N LYS A 62 -10.67 -6.11 -17.79
CA LYS A 62 -11.04 -5.78 -19.19
C LYS A 62 -10.73 -4.33 -19.58
N GLY A 63 -9.72 -3.71 -18.96
CA GLY A 63 -9.36 -2.32 -19.19
C GLY A 63 -10.44 -1.32 -18.77
N ARG A 64 -11.30 -1.67 -17.81
CA ARG A 64 -12.39 -0.81 -17.33
C ARG A 64 -12.14 -0.18 -15.97
N ALA A 65 -11.16 -0.67 -15.21
CA ALA A 65 -10.79 -0.12 -13.91
C ALA A 65 -9.37 0.44 -13.98
N PRO A 66 -9.18 1.77 -13.88
CA PRO A 66 -7.86 2.37 -13.85
C PRO A 66 -7.26 2.23 -12.46
N ALA A 67 -6.30 1.33 -12.32
CA ALA A 67 -5.54 1.17 -11.10
C ALA A 67 -4.12 0.74 -11.41
N TYR A 68 -3.18 1.28 -10.64
CA TYR A 68 -1.81 0.80 -10.59
C TYR A 68 -1.64 -0.05 -9.34
N LEU A 69 -1.00 -1.22 -9.47
CA LEU A 69 -0.69 -2.11 -8.38
C LEU A 69 0.72 -1.82 -7.86
N GLY A 70 0.84 -1.50 -6.58
CA GLY A 70 2.12 -1.29 -5.90
C GLY A 70 2.22 -2.10 -4.62
N SER A 71 3.35 -1.97 -3.92
CA SER A 71 3.67 -2.71 -2.69
C SER A 71 2.67 -2.43 -1.56
N SER A 72 2.02 -3.45 -1.00
CA SER A 72 1.04 -3.28 0.09
C SER A 72 1.69 -3.11 1.46
N PHE A 73 1.34 -2.04 2.17
CA PHE A 73 1.96 -1.70 3.46
C PHE A 73 1.38 -2.54 4.61
N ALA A 74 0.21 -3.12 4.43
CA ALA A 74 -0.42 -4.01 5.41
C ALA A 74 0.44 -5.25 5.74
N PHE A 75 1.39 -5.60 4.86
CA PHE A 75 2.31 -6.71 5.07
C PHE A 75 3.62 -6.33 5.75
N ILE A 76 3.92 -5.05 5.98
CA ILE A 76 5.22 -4.62 6.53
C ILE A 76 5.46 -5.22 7.91
N ALA A 77 4.55 -4.99 8.86
CA ALA A 77 4.69 -5.48 10.23
C ALA A 77 4.84 -7.02 10.32
N PRO A 78 3.95 -7.86 9.74
CA PRO A 78 4.09 -9.31 9.81
C PRO A 78 5.32 -9.84 9.05
N THR A 79 5.75 -9.16 7.99
CA THR A 79 6.98 -9.55 7.28
C THR A 79 8.23 -9.26 8.10
N LEU A 80 8.32 -8.08 8.72
CA LEU A 80 9.42 -7.73 9.62
C LEU A 80 9.49 -8.70 10.81
N TYR A 81 8.33 -9.11 11.34
CA TYR A 81 8.27 -10.13 12.37
C TYR A 81 8.88 -11.47 11.90
N LEU A 82 8.50 -11.97 10.72
CA LEU A 82 9.05 -13.23 10.20
C LEU A 82 10.54 -13.13 9.83
N LEU A 83 10.98 -11.99 9.30
CA LEU A 83 12.40 -11.70 9.03
C LEU A 83 13.27 -11.85 10.30
N GLN A 84 12.76 -11.43 11.46
CA GLN A 84 13.49 -11.47 12.72
C GLN A 84 13.35 -12.80 13.47
N ASN A 85 12.23 -13.50 13.31
CA ASN A 85 11.84 -14.63 14.18
C ASN A 85 11.74 -15.99 13.46
N HIS A 86 11.91 -16.04 12.13
CA HIS A 86 11.80 -17.29 11.36
C HIS A 86 13.12 -17.59 10.61
N PRO A 87 13.63 -18.84 10.61
CA PRO A 87 14.91 -19.18 9.98
C PRO A 87 14.95 -18.90 8.48
N ASP A 88 13.85 -19.14 7.76
CA ASP A 88 13.75 -18.81 6.33
C ASP A 88 13.42 -17.33 6.04
N GLY A 89 13.23 -16.51 7.08
CA GLY A 89 13.02 -15.06 6.98
C GLY A 89 12.00 -14.65 5.92
N PHE A 90 12.46 -13.87 4.94
CA PHE A 90 11.62 -13.38 3.84
C PHE A 90 10.97 -14.49 3.03
N ARG A 91 11.63 -15.64 2.83
CA ARG A 91 11.09 -16.74 2.02
C ARG A 91 9.89 -17.42 2.67
N ALA A 92 9.84 -17.47 4.01
CA ALA A 92 8.66 -17.89 4.74
C ALA A 92 7.52 -16.87 4.61
N ALA A 93 7.83 -15.57 4.66
CA ALA A 93 6.85 -14.52 4.41
C ALA A 93 6.22 -14.65 3.02
N GLN A 94 7.02 -14.97 1.99
CA GLN A 94 6.51 -15.24 0.64
C GLN A 94 5.50 -16.39 0.59
N GLY A 95 5.74 -17.48 1.32
CA GLY A 95 4.76 -18.58 1.43
C GLY A 95 3.42 -18.09 1.97
N GLY A 96 3.46 -17.20 2.96
CA GLY A 96 2.27 -16.50 3.46
C GLY A 96 1.62 -15.56 2.44
N TYR A 97 2.40 -14.82 1.64
CA TYR A 97 1.87 -13.97 0.56
C TYR A 97 1.09 -14.79 -0.48
N VAL A 98 1.63 -15.94 -0.88
CA VAL A 98 0.96 -16.86 -1.80
C VAL A 98 -0.36 -17.36 -1.22
N ALA A 99 -0.35 -17.79 0.05
CA ALA A 99 -1.55 -18.26 0.73
C ALA A 99 -2.62 -17.17 0.87
N VAL A 100 -2.23 -15.94 1.23
CA VAL A 100 -3.14 -14.80 1.33
C VAL A 100 -3.71 -14.42 -0.04
N GLY A 101 -2.87 -14.34 -1.07
CA GLY A 101 -3.32 -14.06 -2.44
C GLY A 101 -4.29 -15.13 -2.96
N PHE A 102 -4.02 -16.41 -2.67
CA PHE A 102 -4.93 -17.50 -3.00
C PHE A 102 -6.27 -17.38 -2.26
N ALA A 103 -6.23 -17.12 -0.95
CA ALA A 103 -7.44 -16.93 -0.15
C ALA A 103 -8.25 -15.71 -0.63
N GLY A 104 -7.60 -14.62 -1.03
CA GLY A 104 -8.26 -13.47 -1.64
C GLY A 104 -8.90 -13.78 -3.00
N CYS A 105 -8.29 -14.66 -3.80
CA CYS A 105 -8.92 -15.16 -5.03
C CYS A 105 -10.20 -15.97 -4.74
N ILE A 106 -10.21 -16.78 -3.67
CA ILE A 106 -11.41 -17.49 -3.20
C ILE A 106 -12.50 -16.48 -2.81
N ILE A 107 -12.14 -15.44 -2.05
CA ILE A 107 -13.10 -14.40 -1.65
C ILE A 107 -13.65 -13.67 -2.88
N ALA A 108 -12.81 -13.35 -3.86
CA ALA A 108 -13.28 -12.78 -5.12
C ALA A 108 -14.30 -13.68 -5.84
N PHE A 109 -14.08 -15.00 -5.83
CA PHE A 109 -15.04 -15.96 -6.36
C PHE A 109 -16.35 -16.00 -5.56
N ILE A 110 -16.29 -15.91 -4.23
CA ILE A 110 -17.47 -15.80 -3.37
C ILE A 110 -18.25 -14.52 -3.71
N ILE A 111 -17.57 -13.38 -3.90
CA ILE A 111 -18.20 -12.12 -4.29
C ILE A 111 -18.86 -12.23 -5.66
N TYR A 112 -18.24 -12.94 -6.61
CA TYR A 112 -18.83 -13.19 -7.92
C TYR A 112 -20.15 -13.98 -7.82
N LYS A 113 -20.25 -14.94 -6.88
CA LYS A 113 -21.44 -15.80 -6.72
C LYS A 113 -22.52 -15.20 -5.82
N CYS A 114 -22.11 -14.58 -4.71
CA CYS A 114 -23.01 -14.15 -3.63
C CYS A 114 -23.24 -12.63 -3.59
N GLY A 115 -22.53 -11.85 -4.41
CA GLY A 115 -22.57 -10.39 -4.38
C GLY A 115 -21.75 -9.79 -3.22
N THR A 116 -21.95 -8.50 -2.97
CA THR A 116 -21.15 -7.70 -2.00
C THR A 116 -21.88 -7.37 -0.71
N ASN A 117 -23.19 -7.60 -0.62
CA ASN A 117 -24.03 -7.14 0.50
C ASN A 117 -23.60 -7.70 1.87
N TRP A 118 -22.96 -8.87 1.89
CA TRP A 118 -22.44 -9.46 3.13
C TRP A 118 -21.22 -8.71 3.68
N ILE A 119 -20.49 -7.99 2.83
CA ILE A 119 -19.30 -7.24 3.24
C ILE A 119 -19.73 -6.09 4.16
N ASP A 120 -20.80 -5.38 3.83
CA ASP A 120 -21.31 -4.28 4.66
C ASP A 120 -21.79 -4.76 6.04
N ILE A 121 -22.12 -6.05 6.17
CA ILE A 121 -22.49 -6.68 7.44
C ILE A 121 -21.24 -7.01 8.27
N VAL A 122 -20.23 -7.59 7.63
CA VAL A 122 -19.02 -8.08 8.31
C VAL A 122 -18.05 -6.95 8.62
N LEU A 123 -17.95 -5.97 7.72
CA LEU A 123 -17.06 -4.83 7.78
C LEU A 123 -17.85 -3.56 7.41
N PRO A 124 -18.78 -3.10 8.27
CA PRO A 124 -19.43 -1.81 8.05
C PRO A 124 -18.38 -0.67 8.06
N PRO A 125 -18.69 0.52 7.51
CA PRO A 125 -17.75 1.64 7.47
C PRO A 125 -17.14 2.01 8.83
N ALA A 126 -17.92 1.89 9.92
CA ALA A 126 -17.46 2.11 11.30
C ALA A 126 -16.39 1.11 11.77
N ALA A 127 -16.25 -0.04 11.10
CA ALA A 127 -15.17 -1.01 11.28
C ALA A 127 -14.04 -0.84 10.26
N MET A 128 -14.37 -0.64 8.98
CA MET A 128 -13.37 -0.51 7.90
C MET A 128 -12.43 0.68 8.12
N GLY A 129 -12.98 1.85 8.43
CA GLY A 129 -12.19 3.07 8.59
C GLY A 129 -11.08 2.94 9.66
N PRO A 130 -11.41 2.50 10.89
CA PRO A 130 -10.42 2.30 11.95
C PRO A 130 -9.42 1.19 11.63
N VAL A 131 -9.83 0.09 11.00
CA VAL A 131 -8.90 -0.97 10.56
C VAL A 131 -7.88 -0.42 9.56
N VAL A 132 -8.33 0.34 8.56
CA VAL A 132 -7.42 0.98 7.59
C VAL A 132 -6.53 2.02 8.27
N ALA A 133 -7.08 2.80 9.22
CA ALA A 133 -6.31 3.80 9.95
C ALA A 133 -5.19 3.17 10.79
N LEU A 134 -5.45 2.02 11.42
CA LEU A 134 -4.49 1.29 12.23
C LEU A 134 -3.25 0.86 11.45
N ILE A 135 -3.37 0.57 10.15
CA ILE A 135 -2.21 0.23 9.29
C ILE A 135 -1.13 1.33 9.39
N GLY A 136 -1.55 2.58 9.19
CA GLY A 136 -0.65 3.72 9.23
C GLY A 136 -0.15 4.03 10.65
N LEU A 137 -1.04 3.95 11.63
CA LEU A 137 -0.71 4.26 13.02
C LEU A 137 0.27 3.25 13.65
N GLU A 138 0.12 1.96 13.35
CA GLU A 138 1.00 0.89 13.84
C GLU A 138 2.43 1.02 13.28
N LEU A 139 2.55 1.45 12.01
CA LEU A 139 3.85 1.65 11.35
C LEU A 139 4.55 2.96 11.73
N SER A 140 3.88 3.88 12.43
CA SER A 140 4.42 5.20 12.78
C SER A 140 5.72 5.13 13.58
N GLY A 141 5.82 4.19 14.53
CA GLY A 141 7.05 3.95 15.31
C GLY A 141 8.22 3.52 14.44
N THR A 142 7.96 2.70 13.41
CA THR A 142 8.98 2.24 12.46
C THR A 142 9.50 3.39 11.60
N ALA A 143 8.63 4.33 11.18
CA ALA A 143 9.07 5.52 10.46
C ALA A 143 10.03 6.38 11.31
N ALA A 144 9.71 6.60 12.59
CA ALA A 144 10.55 7.36 13.50
C ALA A 144 11.87 6.62 13.86
N SER A 145 11.81 5.29 14.01
CA SER A 145 13.00 4.46 14.25
C SER A 145 13.94 4.45 13.04
N ASN A 146 13.42 4.28 11.83
CA ASN A 146 14.21 4.37 10.59
C ASN A 146 14.87 5.75 10.43
N ALA A 147 14.21 6.81 10.89
CA ALA A 147 14.78 8.15 10.90
C ALA A 147 15.93 8.34 11.92
N GLY A 148 16.18 7.36 12.79
CA GLY A 148 17.15 7.46 13.88
C GLY A 148 16.68 8.37 15.02
N LEU A 149 15.36 8.49 15.23
CA LEU A 149 14.75 9.40 16.21
C LEU A 149 14.19 8.68 17.45
N VAL A 150 13.93 7.37 17.35
CA VAL A 150 13.38 6.53 18.42
C VAL A 150 14.22 5.27 18.56
N GLY A 151 14.46 4.83 19.79
CA GLY A 151 15.27 3.65 20.09
C GLY A 151 16.78 3.90 20.06
N VAL A 152 17.22 5.15 20.18
CA VAL A 152 18.63 5.57 20.17
C VAL A 152 18.97 6.36 21.44
N GLU A 153 20.22 6.25 21.91
CA GLU A 153 20.69 6.98 23.09
C GLU A 153 20.82 8.49 22.84
N GLN A 154 21.27 8.86 21.64
CA GLN A 154 21.41 10.25 21.20
C GLN A 154 21.02 10.36 19.72
N ILE A 155 20.23 11.38 19.40
CA ILE A 155 19.81 11.68 18.03
C ILE A 155 20.99 12.31 17.28
N ASP A 156 21.44 11.71 16.17
CA ASP A 156 22.44 12.33 15.29
C ASP A 156 21.82 13.59 14.63
N PRO A 157 22.38 14.79 14.87
CA PRO A 157 21.85 16.02 14.28
C PRO A 157 21.80 16.00 12.75
N ARG A 158 22.69 15.24 12.09
CA ARG A 158 22.72 15.09 10.63
C ARG A 158 21.52 14.26 10.15
N ALA A 159 21.22 13.15 10.83
CA ALA A 159 20.07 12.32 10.51
C ALA A 159 18.75 13.10 10.74
N LEU A 160 18.66 13.86 11.84
CA LEU A 160 17.51 14.72 12.10
C LEU A 160 17.33 15.80 11.03
N ALA A 161 18.42 16.45 10.60
CA ALA A 161 18.35 17.45 9.53
C ALA A 161 17.86 16.84 8.21
N VAL A 162 18.41 15.68 7.82
CA VAL A 162 17.98 14.94 6.62
C VAL A 162 16.51 14.54 6.71
N PHE A 163 16.08 14.02 7.87
CA PHE A 163 14.68 13.66 8.13
C PHE A 163 13.76 14.88 7.94
N LEU A 164 14.08 16.01 8.56
CA LEU A 164 13.27 17.23 8.48
C LEU A 164 13.23 17.81 7.07
N VAL A 165 14.35 17.79 6.33
CA VAL A 165 14.39 18.21 4.93
C VAL A 165 13.48 17.30 4.09
N THR A 166 13.62 15.99 4.24
CA THR A 166 12.82 15.02 3.49
C THR A 166 11.33 15.18 3.78
N LEU A 167 10.95 15.21 5.06
CA LEU A 167 9.56 15.41 5.48
C LEU A 167 9.02 16.76 5.03
N GLY A 168 9.82 17.83 5.15
CA GLY A 168 9.47 19.17 4.70
C GLY A 168 9.15 19.20 3.20
N PHE A 169 10.03 18.65 2.36
CA PHE A 169 9.77 18.55 0.92
C PHE A 169 8.56 17.66 0.61
N ALA A 170 8.32 16.60 1.37
CA ALA A 170 7.16 15.74 1.18
C ALA A 170 5.85 16.49 1.49
N VAL A 171 5.78 17.19 2.62
CA VAL A 171 4.60 17.96 3.07
C VAL A 171 4.39 19.20 2.19
N PHE A 172 5.39 20.07 2.10
CA PHE A 172 5.27 21.30 1.31
C PHE A 172 5.17 21.01 -0.18
N GLY A 173 5.77 19.93 -0.68
CA GLY A 173 5.60 19.50 -2.05
C GLY A 173 4.15 19.19 -2.39
N GLN A 174 3.42 18.50 -1.51
CA GLN A 174 2.00 18.21 -1.71
C GLN A 174 1.12 19.47 -1.71
N VAL A 175 1.50 20.50 -0.96
CA VAL A 175 0.68 21.72 -0.80
C VAL A 175 1.06 22.83 -1.80
N LEU A 176 2.34 22.97 -2.12
CA LEU A 176 2.88 24.11 -2.87
C LEU A 176 3.17 23.80 -4.33
N PHE A 177 3.56 22.56 -4.67
CA PHE A 177 3.92 22.24 -6.05
C PHE A 177 2.71 22.25 -6.98
N ARG A 178 2.94 22.68 -8.21
CA ARG A 178 1.90 22.82 -9.25
C ARG A 178 2.30 22.06 -10.50
N GLY A 179 1.30 21.71 -11.31
CA GLY A 179 1.52 20.98 -12.57
C GLY A 179 2.17 19.62 -12.30
N PHE A 180 3.20 19.28 -13.08
CA PHE A 180 3.91 18.00 -12.98
C PHE A 180 4.55 17.77 -11.60
N LEU A 181 5.12 18.81 -10.98
CA LEU A 181 5.78 18.69 -9.67
C LEU A 181 4.78 18.32 -8.56
N GLY A 182 3.53 18.77 -8.67
CA GLY A 182 2.46 18.41 -7.73
C GLY A 182 2.00 16.95 -7.86
N VAL A 183 2.41 16.25 -8.92
CA VAL A 183 2.09 14.84 -9.14
C VAL A 183 3.15 13.90 -8.55
N ILE A 184 4.40 14.36 -8.45
CA ILE A 184 5.53 13.56 -7.95
C ILE A 184 6.18 14.13 -6.66
N PRO A 185 5.42 14.70 -5.70
CA PRO A 185 6.01 15.37 -4.54
C PRO A 185 6.83 14.41 -3.65
N ILE A 186 6.39 13.15 -3.54
CA ILE A 186 7.11 12.12 -2.79
C ILE A 186 8.48 11.84 -3.42
N LEU A 187 8.55 11.67 -4.74
CA LEU A 187 9.83 11.46 -5.45
C LEU A 187 10.78 12.63 -5.26
N ILE A 188 10.26 13.87 -5.35
CA ILE A 188 11.06 15.08 -5.12
C ILE A 188 11.58 15.10 -3.68
N ALA A 189 10.77 14.69 -2.70
CA ALA A 189 11.20 14.57 -1.32
C ALA A 189 12.34 13.55 -1.13
N ILE A 190 12.28 12.39 -1.80
CA ILE A 190 13.38 11.41 -1.80
C ILE A 190 14.65 12.06 -2.33
N ILE A 191 14.57 12.72 -3.50
CA ILE A 191 15.72 13.35 -4.14
C ILE A 191 16.31 14.44 -3.24
N ALA A 192 15.47 15.33 -2.70
CA ALA A 192 15.92 16.42 -1.82
C ALA A 192 16.54 15.89 -0.52
N GLY A 193 15.92 14.89 0.10
CA GLY A 193 16.44 14.19 1.28
C GLY A 193 17.79 13.55 0.99
N TYR A 194 17.90 12.83 -0.11
CA TYR A 194 19.13 12.16 -0.52
C TYR A 194 20.25 13.16 -0.86
N LEU A 195 19.94 14.28 -1.52
CA LEU A 195 20.88 15.37 -1.73
C LEU A 195 21.37 15.99 -0.42
N SER A 196 20.47 16.16 0.55
CA SER A 196 20.83 16.66 1.89
C SER A 196 21.77 15.72 2.65
N CYS A 197 21.80 14.42 2.33
CA CYS A 197 22.75 13.47 2.92
C CYS A 197 24.19 13.78 2.51
N PHE A 198 24.41 14.24 1.28
CA PHE A 198 25.73 14.66 0.82
C PHE A 198 26.17 15.97 1.47
N LEU A 199 25.23 16.91 1.67
CA LEU A 199 25.52 18.20 2.30
C LEU A 199 25.85 18.06 3.80
N THR A 200 25.19 17.12 4.49
CA THR A 200 25.44 16.83 5.91
C THR A 200 26.61 15.88 6.12
N GLY A 201 27.16 15.28 5.06
CA GLY A 201 28.21 14.27 5.12
C GLY A 201 27.74 12.92 5.68
N LEU A 202 26.42 12.69 5.75
CA LEU A 202 25.83 11.41 6.17
C LEU A 202 26.12 10.29 5.15
N VAL A 203 26.24 10.65 3.86
CA VAL A 203 26.60 9.74 2.76
C VAL A 203 27.73 10.33 1.94
N SER A 204 28.67 9.48 1.51
CA SER A 204 29.75 9.87 0.61
C SER A 204 29.33 9.72 -0.85
N ILE A 205 29.48 10.79 -1.65
CA ILE A 205 29.23 10.77 -3.10
C ILE A 205 30.09 9.70 -3.78
N SER A 206 31.35 9.55 -3.37
CA SER A 206 32.27 8.57 -3.96
C SER A 206 31.80 7.13 -3.73
N ALA A 207 31.30 6.81 -2.53
CA ALA A 207 30.79 5.48 -2.22
C ALA A 207 29.54 5.13 -3.04
N VAL A 208 28.64 6.10 -3.21
CA VAL A 208 27.44 5.93 -4.05
C VAL A 208 27.84 5.76 -5.51
N ALA A 209 28.71 6.63 -6.03
CA ALA A 209 29.17 6.55 -7.41
C ALA A 209 29.85 5.20 -7.72
N GLN A 210 30.66 4.69 -6.79
CA GLN A 210 31.30 3.37 -6.92
C GLN A 210 30.27 2.24 -6.91
N THR A 211 29.27 2.30 -6.02
CA THR A 211 28.20 1.30 -5.94
C THR A 211 27.37 1.26 -7.23
N VAL A 212 27.03 2.43 -7.77
CA VAL A 212 26.25 2.56 -9.01
C VAL A 212 27.07 2.15 -10.23
N ALA A 213 28.35 2.54 -10.31
CA ALA A 213 29.23 2.17 -11.42
C ALA A 213 29.61 0.68 -11.42
N GLY A 214 29.63 0.04 -10.25
CA GLY A 214 29.86 -1.39 -10.11
C GLY A 214 28.65 -2.25 -10.50
N ALA A 215 27.47 -1.65 -10.64
CA ALA A 215 26.26 -2.38 -11.01
C ALA A 215 26.23 -2.64 -12.53
N PRO A 216 25.88 -3.87 -12.98
CA PRO A 216 25.75 -4.17 -14.39
C PRO A 216 24.60 -3.35 -15.00
N LEU A 217 24.83 -2.76 -16.18
CA LEU A 217 23.82 -1.93 -16.86
C LEU A 217 22.48 -2.65 -17.05
N PHE A 218 22.55 -3.94 -17.39
CA PHE A 218 21.41 -4.84 -17.45
C PHE A 218 21.53 -5.91 -16.36
N MET A 219 20.49 -6.03 -15.54
CA MET A 219 20.39 -7.00 -14.45
C MET A 219 19.02 -7.66 -14.48
N LEU A 220 18.97 -8.98 -14.38
CA LEU A 220 17.70 -9.67 -14.21
C LEU A 220 17.17 -9.41 -12.79
N PRO A 221 15.87 -9.14 -12.61
CA PRO A 221 15.26 -9.09 -11.28
C PRO A 221 15.55 -10.37 -10.49
N ASP A 222 15.68 -10.23 -9.17
CA ASP A 222 16.10 -11.32 -8.28
C ASP A 222 14.93 -12.28 -7.96
N PHE A 223 14.69 -13.22 -8.87
CA PHE A 223 13.63 -14.21 -8.75
C PHE A 223 14.01 -15.31 -7.75
N HIS A 224 13.14 -15.54 -6.77
CA HIS A 224 13.34 -16.60 -5.78
C HIS A 224 12.01 -17.19 -5.31
N THR A 225 12.04 -18.47 -4.91
CA THR A 225 10.83 -19.22 -4.58
C THR A 225 10.49 -19.18 -3.10
N PRO A 226 9.18 -19.20 -2.77
CA PRO A 226 8.72 -19.22 -1.38
C PRO A 226 9.08 -20.52 -0.67
N VAL A 227 9.15 -20.44 0.65
CA VAL A 227 9.11 -21.59 1.56
C VAL A 227 7.75 -21.58 2.24
N PHE A 228 7.01 -22.67 2.11
CA PHE A 228 5.69 -22.79 2.72
C PHE A 228 5.82 -23.34 4.14
N ASP A 229 5.61 -22.45 5.10
CA ASP A 229 5.49 -22.80 6.51
C ASP A 229 4.10 -22.46 7.04
N GLY A 230 3.51 -23.38 7.82
CA GLY A 230 2.16 -23.21 8.35
C GLY A 230 2.05 -22.06 9.36
N GLY A 231 3.08 -21.85 10.18
CA GLY A 231 3.13 -20.74 11.14
C GLY A 231 3.20 -19.40 10.43
N ALA A 232 4.09 -19.28 9.45
CA ALA A 232 4.23 -18.08 8.62
C ALA A 232 2.95 -17.72 7.85
N ILE A 233 2.27 -18.73 7.28
CA ILE A 233 0.97 -18.53 6.62
C ILE A 233 -0.07 -17.99 7.61
N MET A 234 -0.12 -18.55 8.82
CA MET A 234 -1.08 -18.12 9.84
C MET A 234 -0.82 -16.70 10.36
N VAL A 235 0.45 -16.27 10.45
CA VAL A 235 0.81 -14.88 10.76
C VAL A 235 0.33 -13.92 9.66
N MET A 236 0.36 -14.35 8.40
CA MET A 236 -0.02 -13.53 7.26
C MET A 236 -1.54 -13.50 6.99
N LEU A 237 -2.26 -14.57 7.30
CA LEU A 237 -3.69 -14.71 6.99
C LEU A 237 -4.58 -13.54 7.44
N PRO A 238 -4.41 -12.96 8.65
CA PRO A 238 -5.21 -11.82 9.08
C PRO A 238 -5.07 -10.58 8.18
N VAL A 239 -3.94 -10.43 7.50
CA VAL A 239 -3.68 -9.31 6.57
C VAL A 239 -4.67 -9.31 5.41
N LEU A 240 -5.20 -10.49 5.03
CA LEU A 240 -6.23 -10.63 4.01
C LEU A 240 -7.44 -9.72 4.27
N LEU A 241 -7.85 -9.61 5.52
CA LEU A 241 -9.03 -8.83 5.90
C LEU A 241 -8.80 -7.34 5.73
N VAL A 242 -7.56 -6.92 6.00
CA VAL A 242 -7.11 -5.54 5.88
C VAL A 242 -7.05 -5.14 4.41
N ILE A 243 -6.39 -5.94 3.57
CA ILE A 243 -6.26 -5.62 2.13
C ILE A 243 -7.61 -5.62 1.41
N LEU A 244 -8.56 -6.46 1.84
CA LEU A 244 -9.92 -6.42 1.30
C LEU A 244 -10.59 -5.08 1.62
N SER A 245 -10.50 -4.62 2.87
CA SER A 245 -11.07 -3.33 3.29
C SER A 245 -10.42 -2.17 2.54
N GLU A 246 -9.09 -2.17 2.44
CA GLU A 246 -8.30 -1.18 1.70
C GLU A 246 -8.68 -1.15 0.22
N HIS A 247 -8.68 -2.30 -0.45
CA HIS A 247 -8.98 -2.41 -1.87
C HIS A 247 -10.42 -1.96 -2.19
N ILE A 248 -11.39 -2.34 -1.35
CA ILE A 248 -12.77 -1.87 -1.49
C ILE A 248 -12.84 -0.34 -1.36
N GLY A 249 -12.16 0.22 -0.35
CA GLY A 249 -12.05 1.67 -0.18
C GLY A 249 -11.50 2.36 -1.43
N HIS A 250 -10.40 1.85 -1.99
CA HIS A 250 -9.81 2.36 -3.23
C HIS A 250 -10.76 2.28 -4.42
N GLN A 251 -11.51 1.18 -4.58
CA GLN A 251 -12.50 1.07 -5.66
C GLN A 251 -13.67 2.05 -5.50
N VAL A 252 -14.13 2.31 -4.27
CA VAL A 252 -15.17 3.30 -3.99
C VAL A 252 -14.68 4.71 -4.35
N VAL A 253 -13.52 5.10 -3.86
CA VAL A 253 -12.94 6.43 -4.14
C VAL A 253 -12.64 6.60 -5.63
N THR A 254 -12.08 5.58 -6.28
CA THR A 254 -11.84 5.61 -7.73
C THR A 254 -13.14 5.75 -8.50
N SER A 255 -14.19 5.01 -8.11
CA SER A 255 -15.52 5.11 -8.75
C SER A 255 -16.10 6.53 -8.71
N GLN A 256 -15.91 7.22 -7.58
CA GLN A 256 -16.34 8.61 -7.42
C GLN A 256 -15.52 9.58 -8.29
N ILE A 257 -14.21 9.38 -8.39
CA ILE A 257 -13.32 10.24 -9.18
C ILE A 257 -13.56 10.10 -10.69
N VAL A 258 -13.76 8.87 -11.16
CA VAL A 258 -13.96 8.59 -12.60
C VAL A 258 -15.42 8.65 -13.04
N ASP A 259 -16.34 8.95 -12.12
CA ASP A 259 -17.78 9.00 -12.32
C ASP A 259 -18.35 7.72 -12.98
N ARG A 260 -17.88 6.54 -12.52
CA ARG A 260 -18.38 5.24 -12.96
C ARG A 260 -18.37 4.25 -11.79
N ASN A 261 -19.40 3.42 -11.70
CA ASN A 261 -19.51 2.41 -10.64
C ASN A 261 -18.65 1.16 -10.95
N LEU A 262 -17.38 1.18 -10.53
CA LEU A 262 -16.43 0.08 -10.74
C LEU A 262 -16.76 -1.17 -9.93
N ILE A 263 -17.48 -1.01 -8.82
CA ILE A 263 -17.99 -2.10 -7.97
C ILE A 263 -18.98 -2.98 -8.76
N LYS A 264 -19.72 -2.38 -9.70
CA LYS A 264 -20.66 -3.08 -10.58
C LYS A 264 -20.04 -3.48 -11.93
N ASP A 265 -19.33 -2.58 -12.61
CA ASP A 265 -18.66 -2.84 -13.89
C ASP A 265 -17.27 -2.17 -13.90
N PRO A 266 -16.16 -2.94 -13.92
CA PRO A 266 -16.04 -4.36 -14.27
C PRO A 266 -16.51 -5.34 -13.18
N GLY A 267 -16.77 -4.85 -11.97
CA GLY A 267 -17.24 -5.65 -10.86
C GLY A 267 -16.16 -5.86 -9.81
N LEU A 268 -16.55 -5.74 -8.53
CA LEU A 268 -15.62 -5.86 -7.40
C LEU A 268 -14.85 -7.19 -7.42
N HIS A 269 -15.53 -8.28 -7.76
CA HIS A 269 -14.93 -9.61 -7.90
C HIS A 269 -13.72 -9.64 -8.87
N ARG A 270 -13.77 -8.92 -10.00
CA ARG A 270 -12.63 -8.87 -10.94
C ARG A 270 -11.47 -8.09 -10.36
N SER A 271 -11.76 -6.96 -9.73
CA SER A 271 -10.72 -6.11 -9.15
C SER A 271 -10.03 -6.82 -7.98
N ILE A 272 -10.78 -7.44 -7.06
CA ILE A 272 -10.21 -8.19 -5.92
C ILE A 272 -9.44 -9.41 -6.44
N PHE A 273 -9.97 -10.13 -7.43
CA PHE A 273 -9.25 -11.25 -8.04
C PHE A 273 -7.94 -10.78 -8.67
N GLY A 274 -7.95 -9.71 -9.47
CA GLY A 274 -6.74 -9.19 -10.12
C GLY A 274 -5.65 -8.77 -9.13
N ASP A 275 -6.06 -8.12 -8.05
CA ASP A 275 -5.14 -7.67 -7.00
C ASP A 275 -4.53 -8.85 -6.22
N ASN A 276 -5.38 -9.78 -5.74
CA ASN A 276 -4.93 -10.91 -4.95
C ASN A 276 -4.20 -11.97 -5.78
N PHE A 277 -4.57 -12.13 -7.05
CA PHE A 277 -3.85 -13.00 -7.98
C PHE A 277 -2.47 -12.42 -8.29
N SER A 278 -2.35 -11.09 -8.46
CA SER A 278 -1.05 -10.41 -8.55
C SER A 278 -0.21 -10.66 -7.29
N THR A 279 -0.78 -10.51 -6.10
CA THR A 279 -0.10 -10.84 -4.83
C THR A 279 0.38 -12.28 -4.77
N MET A 280 -0.45 -13.24 -5.21
CA MET A 280 -0.08 -14.65 -5.25
C MET A 280 1.10 -14.90 -6.19
N VAL A 281 1.08 -14.32 -7.39
CA VAL A 281 2.17 -14.46 -8.35
C VAL A 281 3.44 -13.76 -7.85
N SER A 282 3.32 -12.59 -7.24
CA SER A 282 4.44 -11.86 -6.61
C SER A 282 5.11 -12.69 -5.53
N GLY A 283 4.33 -13.31 -4.64
CA GLY A 283 4.84 -14.21 -3.62
C GLY A 283 5.58 -15.43 -4.21
N CYS A 284 5.10 -15.97 -5.33
CA CYS A 284 5.76 -17.09 -6.01
C CYS A 284 7.12 -16.71 -6.63
N LEU A 285 7.31 -15.43 -6.99
CA LEU A 285 8.41 -14.97 -7.83
C LEU A 285 9.49 -14.17 -7.11
N GLY A 286 9.40 -13.93 -5.81
CA GLY A 286 10.41 -13.15 -5.08
C GLY A 286 9.97 -11.75 -4.66
N SER A 287 8.75 -11.34 -5.01
CA SER A 287 8.27 -10.00 -4.76
C SER A 287 7.37 -9.93 -3.52
N VAL A 288 7.02 -8.70 -3.18
CA VAL A 288 6.10 -8.34 -2.11
C VAL A 288 4.64 -8.35 -2.62
N PRO A 289 3.66 -8.49 -1.71
CA PRO A 289 2.24 -8.37 -2.04
C PRO A 289 1.91 -7.04 -2.68
N THR A 290 0.97 -7.07 -3.61
CA THR A 290 0.47 -5.89 -4.29
C THR A 290 -0.88 -5.44 -3.75
N THR A 291 -1.17 -4.15 -3.86
CA THR A 291 -2.48 -3.54 -3.65
C THR A 291 -2.66 -2.39 -4.63
N THR A 292 -3.90 -1.96 -4.85
CA THR A 292 -4.19 -0.74 -5.61
C THR A 292 -3.65 0.50 -4.88
N TYR A 293 -3.02 1.45 -5.57
CA TYR A 293 -2.37 2.60 -4.92
C TYR A 293 -3.24 3.84 -4.81
N GLY A 294 -3.44 4.32 -3.58
CA GLY A 294 -4.09 5.58 -3.25
C GLY A 294 -3.38 6.80 -3.85
N GLU A 295 -2.05 6.76 -3.95
CA GLU A 295 -1.25 7.83 -4.58
C GLU A 295 -1.64 8.01 -6.05
N ASN A 296 -1.77 6.90 -6.78
CA ASN A 296 -2.18 6.91 -8.18
C ASN A 296 -3.61 7.43 -8.35
N ILE A 297 -4.51 7.09 -7.42
CA ILE A 297 -5.88 7.62 -7.35
C ILE A 297 -5.86 9.14 -7.13
N GLY A 298 -4.99 9.63 -6.25
CA GLY A 298 -4.76 11.07 -6.04
C GLY A 298 -4.25 11.77 -7.31
N VAL A 299 -3.30 11.16 -8.02
CA VAL A 299 -2.82 11.67 -9.32
C VAL A 299 -3.97 11.78 -10.32
N MET A 300 -4.79 10.74 -10.44
CA MET A 300 -5.96 10.75 -11.31
C MET A 300 -6.93 11.88 -10.93
N ALA A 301 -7.24 12.04 -9.64
CA ALA A 301 -8.13 13.08 -9.14
C ALA A 301 -7.63 14.49 -9.50
N VAL A 302 -6.33 14.74 -9.39
CA VAL A 302 -5.73 16.05 -9.69
C VAL A 302 -5.60 16.27 -11.20
N THR A 303 -5.20 15.24 -11.96
CA THR A 303 -4.83 15.38 -13.38
C THR A 303 -6.01 15.27 -14.34
N GLY A 304 -7.08 14.56 -13.96
CA GLY A 304 -8.19 14.23 -14.85
C GLY A 304 -7.80 13.21 -15.94
N VAL A 305 -6.71 12.46 -15.75
CA VAL A 305 -6.25 11.43 -16.68
C VAL A 305 -6.58 10.06 -16.10
N TYR A 306 -7.64 9.42 -16.61
CA TYR A 306 -8.13 8.13 -16.11
C TYR A 306 -7.80 6.96 -17.03
N SER A 307 -7.07 7.20 -18.12
CA SER A 307 -6.81 6.22 -19.17
C SER A 307 -6.05 4.99 -18.67
N VAL A 308 -6.62 3.79 -18.90
CA VAL A 308 -5.93 2.52 -18.61
C VAL A 308 -4.71 2.31 -19.52
N TRP A 309 -4.67 2.95 -20.68
CA TRP A 309 -3.53 2.89 -21.58
C TRP A 309 -2.33 3.60 -20.97
N VAL A 310 -2.55 4.77 -20.35
CA VAL A 310 -1.50 5.52 -19.65
C VAL A 310 -0.94 4.70 -18.50
N ILE A 311 -1.82 4.07 -17.71
CA ILE A 311 -1.43 3.19 -16.60
C ILE A 311 -0.69 1.96 -17.10
N GLY A 312 -1.13 1.34 -18.20
CA GLY A 312 -0.43 0.23 -18.84
C GLY A 312 0.95 0.64 -19.36
N GLY A 313 1.09 1.84 -19.91
CA GLY A 313 2.40 2.40 -20.29
C GLY A 313 3.31 2.62 -19.08
N ALA A 314 2.76 3.11 -17.95
CA ALA A 314 3.49 3.25 -16.69
C ALA A 314 4.02 1.89 -16.19
N ALA A 315 3.19 0.85 -16.31
CA ALA A 315 3.56 -0.51 -15.94
C ALA A 315 4.68 -1.09 -16.81
N VAL A 316 4.62 -0.86 -18.13
CA VAL A 316 5.71 -1.24 -19.05
C VAL A 316 7.00 -0.49 -18.71
N CYS A 317 6.92 0.81 -18.44
CA CYS A 317 8.10 1.58 -18.00
C CYS A 317 8.68 1.02 -16.70
N SER A 318 7.85 0.66 -15.71
CA SER A 318 8.30 0.03 -14.46
C SER A 318 9.02 -1.30 -14.70
N ILE A 319 8.49 -2.15 -15.59
CA ILE A 319 9.14 -3.39 -16.01
C ILE A 319 10.49 -3.09 -16.65
N LEU A 320 10.58 -2.13 -17.58
CA LEU A 320 11.86 -1.78 -18.22
C LEU A 320 12.89 -1.25 -17.23
N LEU A 321 12.48 -0.40 -16.28
CA LEU A 321 13.36 0.11 -15.22
C LEU A 321 13.87 -0.99 -14.30
N SER A 322 13.09 -2.06 -14.09
CA SER A 322 13.51 -3.18 -13.24
C SER A 322 14.76 -3.91 -13.76
N PHE A 323 15.08 -3.79 -15.05
CA PHE A 323 16.28 -4.40 -15.63
C PHE A 323 17.52 -3.51 -15.56
N ILE A 324 17.40 -2.28 -15.04
CA ILE A 324 18.49 -1.31 -15.00
C ILE A 324 19.20 -1.39 -13.65
N GLY A 325 20.29 -2.16 -13.60
CA GLY A 325 21.06 -2.40 -12.37
C GLY A 325 21.51 -1.13 -11.62
N PRO A 326 22.02 -0.09 -12.31
CA PRO A 326 22.38 1.18 -11.66
C PRO A 326 21.24 1.85 -10.88
N ILE A 327 19.99 1.70 -11.32
CA ILE A 327 18.82 2.27 -10.62
C ILE A 327 18.57 1.51 -9.33
N ALA A 328 18.59 0.18 -9.38
CA ALA A 328 18.44 -0.66 -8.18
C ALA A 328 19.55 -0.41 -7.16
N ALA A 329 20.80 -0.30 -7.63
CA ALA A 329 21.95 0.03 -6.80
C ALA A 329 21.79 1.41 -6.14
N LEU A 330 21.34 2.42 -6.88
CA LEU A 330 21.09 3.75 -6.34
C LEU A 330 20.00 3.72 -5.25
N ILE A 331 18.88 3.04 -5.48
CA ILE A 331 17.78 2.92 -4.50
C ILE A 331 18.28 2.31 -3.18
N ASN A 332 19.10 1.27 -3.26
CA ASN A 332 19.63 0.58 -2.07
C ASN A 332 20.62 1.42 -1.24
N THR A 333 21.09 2.55 -1.77
CA THR A 333 21.98 3.47 -1.03
C THR A 333 21.22 4.57 -0.27
N ILE A 334 19.89 4.62 -0.38
CA ILE A 334 19.07 5.62 0.31
C ILE A 334 19.15 5.39 1.83
N PRO A 335 19.57 6.40 2.63
CA PRO A 335 19.72 6.23 4.08
C PRO A 335 18.40 6.15 4.83
N GLY A 336 18.45 5.53 6.02
CA GLY A 336 17.35 5.45 6.97
C GLY A 336 16.66 6.80 7.25
N ALA A 337 17.42 7.89 7.39
CA ALA A 337 16.87 9.23 7.64
C ALA A 337 15.91 9.71 6.53
N VAL A 338 16.23 9.42 5.27
CA VAL A 338 15.36 9.76 4.11
C VAL A 338 14.13 8.85 4.10
N ILE A 339 14.35 7.54 4.28
CA ILE A 339 13.28 6.53 4.37
C ILE A 339 12.28 6.91 5.47
N GLY A 340 12.79 7.27 6.64
CA GLY A 340 11.99 7.71 7.79
C GLY A 340 11.17 8.96 7.48
N GLY A 341 11.76 9.97 6.84
CA GLY A 341 11.03 11.20 6.47
C GLY A 341 9.87 10.95 5.50
N ILE A 342 10.07 10.10 4.49
CA ILE A 342 9.00 9.73 3.54
C ILE A 342 7.95 8.86 4.24
N SER A 343 8.39 7.82 4.95
CA SER A 343 7.51 6.88 5.65
C SER A 343 6.64 7.60 6.67
N PHE A 344 7.16 8.63 7.34
CA PHE A 344 6.42 9.41 8.32
C PHE A 344 5.17 10.05 7.71
N LEU A 345 5.31 10.65 6.52
CA LEU A 345 4.17 11.22 5.80
C LEU A 345 3.27 10.11 5.21
N LEU A 346 3.84 9.10 4.54
CA LEU A 346 3.06 8.04 3.89
C LEU A 346 2.20 7.27 4.91
N TYR A 347 2.77 6.88 6.04
CA TYR A 347 2.03 6.15 7.08
C TYR A 347 0.95 7.03 7.71
N GLY A 348 1.22 8.33 7.93
CA GLY A 348 0.19 9.29 8.34
C GLY A 348 -0.93 9.45 7.31
N MET A 349 -0.62 9.43 6.01
CA MET A 349 -1.61 9.48 4.93
C MET A 349 -2.47 8.23 4.86
N ILE A 350 -1.93 7.05 5.15
CA ILE A 350 -2.71 5.81 5.27
C ILE A 350 -3.67 5.91 6.46
N GLY A 351 -3.15 6.35 7.62
CA GLY A 351 -3.95 6.60 8.82
C GLY A 351 -5.15 7.51 8.54
N THR A 352 -4.88 8.65 7.91
CA THR A 352 -5.91 9.65 7.55
C THR A 352 -6.84 9.18 6.43
N SER A 353 -6.41 8.29 5.53
CA SER A 353 -7.29 7.67 4.53
C SER A 353 -8.33 6.75 5.18
N GLY A 354 -7.97 6.04 6.25
CA GLY A 354 -8.94 5.30 7.07
C GLY A 354 -9.97 6.22 7.73
N LEU A 355 -9.53 7.38 8.26
CA LEU A 355 -10.44 8.40 8.79
C LEU A 355 -11.33 9.00 7.71
N ARG A 356 -10.81 9.19 6.50
CA ARG A 356 -11.58 9.68 5.37
C ARG A 356 -12.73 8.75 4.99
N ILE A 357 -12.56 7.42 5.10
CA ILE A 357 -13.67 6.46 4.90
C ILE A 357 -14.82 6.76 5.86
N LEU A 358 -14.53 7.04 7.14
CA LEU A 358 -15.54 7.38 8.14
C LEU A 358 -16.31 8.65 7.76
N VAL A 359 -15.60 9.66 7.26
CA VAL A 359 -16.17 10.96 6.88
C VAL A 359 -16.95 10.86 5.57
N ASP A 360 -16.37 10.28 4.52
CA ASP A 360 -16.97 10.19 3.18
C ASP A 360 -18.21 9.29 3.18
N GLN A 361 -18.22 8.23 3.99
CA GLN A 361 -19.40 7.37 4.21
C GLN A 361 -20.39 7.95 5.23
N ARG A 362 -20.11 9.13 5.81
CA ARG A 362 -20.96 9.82 6.79
C ARG A 362 -21.37 8.91 7.95
N VAL A 363 -20.39 8.25 8.57
CA VAL A 363 -20.64 7.39 9.73
C VAL A 363 -21.22 8.21 10.87
N ASP A 364 -22.45 7.88 11.26
CA ASP A 364 -23.16 8.57 12.34
C ASP A 364 -22.70 8.03 13.70
N TYR A 365 -21.85 8.81 14.39
CA TYR A 365 -21.38 8.52 15.74
C TYR A 365 -22.37 8.89 16.84
N GLY A 366 -23.51 9.50 16.50
CA GLY A 366 -24.66 9.60 17.41
C GLY A 366 -25.25 8.22 17.72
N LYS A 367 -25.07 7.24 16.82
CA LYS A 367 -25.43 5.84 17.07
C LYS A 367 -24.37 5.15 17.92
N SER A 368 -24.75 4.69 19.12
CA SER A 368 -23.85 4.02 20.06
C SER A 368 -23.13 2.81 19.45
N ARG A 369 -23.74 2.09 18.50
CA ARG A 369 -23.09 0.96 17.82
C ARG A 369 -21.84 1.37 17.05
N ASN A 370 -21.89 2.49 16.34
CA ASN A 370 -20.78 2.94 15.50
C ASN A 370 -19.66 3.46 16.38
N LEU A 371 -20.02 4.23 17.42
CA LEU A 371 -19.08 4.72 18.42
C LEU A 371 -18.36 3.59 19.15
N ALA A 372 -19.11 2.59 19.63
CA ALA A 372 -18.54 1.43 20.31
C ALA A 372 -17.61 0.63 19.39
N MET A 373 -18.04 0.35 18.15
CA MET A 373 -17.27 -0.40 17.16
C MET A 373 -15.94 0.28 16.84
N THR A 374 -15.97 1.56 16.44
CA THR A 374 -14.75 2.30 16.13
C THR A 374 -13.80 2.38 17.33
N SER A 375 -14.33 2.66 18.53
CA SER A 375 -13.52 2.80 19.75
C SER A 375 -12.81 1.50 20.12
N VAL A 376 -13.53 0.37 20.11
CA VAL A 376 -12.97 -0.94 20.46
C VAL A 376 -11.90 -1.35 19.46
N ILE A 377 -12.10 -1.12 18.16
CA ILE A 377 -11.11 -1.46 17.12
C ILE A 377 -9.82 -0.66 17.34
N PHE A 378 -9.90 0.67 17.52
CA PHE A 378 -8.72 1.50 17.76
C PHE A 378 -7.95 1.07 19.01
N VAL A 379 -8.65 0.89 20.14
CA VAL A 379 -8.01 0.48 21.40
C VAL A 379 -7.39 -0.91 21.25
N THR A 380 -8.08 -1.85 20.60
CA THR A 380 -7.53 -3.20 20.36
C THR A 380 -6.23 -3.14 19.55
N GLY A 381 -6.19 -2.35 18.48
CA GLY A 381 -5.01 -2.25 17.62
C GLY A 381 -3.83 -1.52 18.26
N LEU A 382 -4.08 -0.45 19.02
CA LEU A 382 -3.02 0.40 19.58
C LEU A 382 -2.55 -0.01 20.99
N SER A 383 -3.29 -0.87 21.68
CA SER A 383 -2.99 -1.27 23.07
C SER A 383 -1.82 -2.24 23.22
N GLY A 384 -1.37 -2.87 22.13
CA GLY A 384 -0.36 -3.94 22.18
C GLY A 384 -0.90 -5.27 22.72
N ILE A 385 -2.23 -5.44 22.81
CA ILE A 385 -2.84 -6.72 23.18
C ILE A 385 -2.40 -7.81 22.19
N ALA A 386 -2.01 -8.95 22.73
CA ALA A 386 -1.65 -10.13 21.98
C ALA A 386 -2.48 -11.32 22.45
N ILE A 387 -3.25 -11.92 21.54
CA ILE A 387 -3.97 -13.16 21.81
C ILE A 387 -3.18 -14.32 21.20
N HIS A 388 -2.89 -15.31 22.04
CA HIS A 388 -2.24 -16.54 21.61
C HIS A 388 -3.30 -17.58 21.26
N VAL A 389 -3.33 -18.03 20.00
CA VAL A 389 -4.16 -19.14 19.53
C VAL A 389 -3.22 -20.27 19.14
N GLY A 390 -2.99 -21.20 20.08
CA GLY A 390 -1.92 -22.18 19.95
C GLY A 390 -0.55 -21.49 19.91
N ASN A 391 0.25 -21.76 18.88
CA ASN A 391 1.57 -21.15 18.69
C ASN A 391 1.52 -19.80 17.94
N ILE A 392 0.33 -19.29 17.63
CA ILE A 392 0.15 -18.08 16.80
C ILE A 392 -0.21 -16.91 17.70
N GLN A 393 0.49 -15.80 17.52
CA GLN A 393 0.18 -14.53 18.16
C GLN A 393 -0.58 -13.62 17.19
N ILE A 394 -1.80 -13.24 17.55
CA ILE A 394 -2.59 -12.24 16.81
C ILE A 394 -2.59 -10.96 17.64
N THR A 395 -2.07 -9.87 17.06
CA THR A 395 -1.90 -8.57 17.73
C THR A 395 -2.15 -7.42 16.75
N GLY A 396 -2.13 -6.19 17.24
CA GLY A 396 -2.22 -4.98 16.42
C GLY A 396 -3.46 -4.92 15.53
N MET A 397 -3.29 -4.39 14.32
CA MET A 397 -4.33 -4.29 13.30
C MET A 397 -5.00 -5.63 12.94
N ALA A 398 -4.26 -6.74 12.99
CA ALA A 398 -4.80 -8.06 12.71
C ALA A 398 -5.87 -8.46 13.74
N LEU A 399 -5.55 -8.27 15.02
CA LEU A 399 -6.49 -8.53 16.12
C LEU A 399 -7.67 -7.57 16.06
N ALA A 400 -7.41 -6.29 15.82
CA ALA A 400 -8.43 -5.26 15.71
C ALA A 400 -9.44 -5.56 14.59
N CYS A 401 -8.97 -6.08 13.44
CA CYS A 401 -9.83 -6.49 12.34
C CYS A 401 -10.71 -7.69 12.71
N VAL A 402 -10.16 -8.71 13.37
CA VAL A 402 -10.93 -9.87 13.84
C VAL A 402 -12.02 -9.42 14.82
N VAL A 403 -11.68 -8.56 15.78
CA VAL A 403 -12.64 -7.99 16.73
C VAL A 403 -13.73 -7.18 16.00
N GLY A 404 -13.35 -6.34 15.05
CA GLY A 404 -14.29 -5.55 14.24
C GLY A 404 -15.29 -6.43 13.48
N MET A 405 -14.82 -7.52 12.88
CA MET A 405 -15.69 -8.48 12.17
C MET A 405 -16.64 -9.20 13.13
N LEU A 406 -16.13 -9.66 14.27
CA LEU A 406 -16.97 -10.31 15.29
C LEU A 406 -18.05 -9.35 15.79
N MET A 407 -17.70 -8.08 16.06
CA MET A 407 -18.68 -7.06 16.44
C MET A 407 -19.72 -6.83 15.34
N GLY A 408 -19.31 -6.75 14.07
CA GLY A 408 -20.24 -6.60 12.94
C GLY A 408 -21.24 -7.75 12.85
N LEU A 409 -20.76 -8.99 12.94
CA LEU A 409 -21.59 -10.20 12.95
C LEU A 409 -22.53 -10.26 14.17
N VAL A 410 -22.04 -9.91 15.36
CA VAL A 410 -22.84 -9.88 16.59
C VAL A 410 -23.94 -8.83 16.48
N PHE A 411 -23.62 -7.61 16.04
CA PHE A 411 -24.63 -6.56 15.86
C PHE A 411 -25.70 -6.95 14.84
N PHE A 412 -25.30 -7.58 13.75
CA PHE A 412 -26.25 -8.13 12.77
C PHE A 412 -27.16 -9.21 13.36
N ALA A 413 -26.63 -10.11 14.20
CA ALA A 413 -27.42 -11.12 14.87
C ALA A 413 -28.42 -10.49 15.87
N LEU A 414 -27.98 -9.48 16.64
CA LEU A 414 -28.83 -8.74 17.59
C LEU A 414 -29.94 -7.95 16.86
N ASP A 415 -29.63 -7.40 15.69
CA ASP A 415 -30.62 -6.75 14.82
C ASP A 415 -31.69 -7.73 14.36
N LYS A 416 -31.31 -8.93 13.91
CA LYS A 416 -32.30 -9.96 13.58
C LYS A 416 -33.12 -10.38 14.80
N ALA A 417 -32.48 -10.43 15.98
CA ALA A 417 -33.09 -10.96 17.18
C ALA A 417 -34.13 -10.04 17.84
N LYS A 418 -34.21 -8.74 17.51
CA LYS A 418 -35.08 -7.84 18.31
C LYS A 418 -34.40 -6.77 19.15
N LEU A 419 -33.11 -6.95 19.41
CA LEU A 419 -32.53 -6.59 20.72
C LEU A 419 -31.80 -5.25 20.72
N THR A 420 -31.63 -4.64 19.55
CA THR A 420 -30.95 -3.36 19.38
C THR A 420 -31.88 -2.18 19.64
N ASN A 421 -31.35 -1.15 20.31
CA ASN A 421 -32.10 0.02 20.76
C ASN A 421 -32.01 1.23 19.81
N ASP A 422 -31.28 1.10 18.71
CA ASP A 422 -31.06 2.15 17.71
C ASP A 422 -31.90 1.95 16.45
N ARG A 423 -33.11 1.42 16.64
CA ARG A 423 -34.10 1.22 15.60
C ARG A 423 -34.95 2.47 15.44
N ASP A 424 -34.61 3.27 14.44
CA ASP A 424 -35.52 4.21 13.80
C ASP A 424 -36.11 3.59 12.53
#